data_AF-A0AAV4BY89-F1
#
_entry.id   AF-A0AAV4BY89-F1
#
_cell.length_a   1.000
_cell.length_b   1.000
_cell.length_c   1.000
_cell.angle_alpha   90.00
_cell.angle_beta   90.00
_cell.angle_gamma   90.00
#
_symmetry.space_group_name_H-M   'P 1'
#
loop_
_entity.id
_entity.type
_entity.pdbx_description
1 polymer ?
#
loop_
_entity_poly.entity_id
_entity_poly.type
_entity_poly.pdbx_seq_one_letter_code
_entity_poly.pdbx_strand_id
1 'polypeptide(L)' 'MIYLHSSEVISHGRLKSSNCVVDSRWVLKVTDYGLHEFTAGEVHATGEYAKYRKKEEEEEEEEEEEEEEEEEEEEETHH' A
#
# COMPACT_ATOMS: atom_id res chain seq x y z
N MET A 1 4.07 13.15 4.19
CA MET A 1 5.27 12.28 4.22
C MET A 1 6.58 13.04 3.92
N ILE A 2 6.83 14.18 4.60
CA ILE A 2 7.98 15.05 4.30
C ILE A 2 9.32 14.34 4.57
N TYR A 3 9.36 13.50 5.62
CA TYR A 3 10.57 12.79 6.02
C TYR A 3 11.11 11.85 4.92
N LEU A 4 10.26 10.98 4.35
CA LEU A 4 10.68 10.12 3.24
C LEU A 4 11.02 10.93 1.98
N HIS A 5 10.27 12.00 1.70
CA HIS A 5 10.53 12.83 0.52
C HIS A 5 11.84 13.62 0.60
N SER A 6 12.35 13.84 1.82
CA SER A 6 13.66 14.44 2.05
C SER A 6 14.80 13.43 2.18
N SER A 7 14.51 12.13 2.25
CA SER A 7 15.50 11.08 2.38
C SER A 7 15.94 10.54 1.02
N GLU A 8 16.99 9.72 1.00
CA GLU A 8 17.48 9.05 -0.22
C GLU A 8 16.45 8.10 -0.83
N VAL A 9 15.51 7.60 -0.02
CA VAL A 9 14.39 6.76 -0.50
C VAL A 9 13.42 7.57 -1.37
N ILE A 10 13.33 8.90 -1.15
CA ILE A 10 12.54 9.90 -1.91
C ILE A 10 11.02 9.67 -1.90
N SER A 11 10.55 8.44 -1.94
CA SER A 11 9.14 8.07 -1.96
C SER A 11 8.96 6.63 -1.50
N HIS A 12 7.78 6.31 -0.98
CA HIS A 12 7.47 4.94 -0.57
C HIS A 12 7.26 3.99 -1.77
N GLY A 13 6.76 4.50 -2.89
CA GLY A 13 6.41 3.72 -4.09
C GLY A 13 5.09 2.95 -3.99
N ARG A 14 4.76 2.36 -2.84
CA ARG A 14 3.52 1.58 -2.60
C ARG A 14 2.96 1.80 -1.18
N LEU A 15 2.45 2.99 -0.91
CA LEU A 15 1.87 3.30 0.40
C LEU A 15 0.40 2.88 0.42
N LYS A 16 0.09 1.79 1.13
CA LYS A 16 -1.27 1.28 1.39
C LYS A 16 -1.52 1.18 2.90
N SER A 17 -2.78 1.05 3.30
CA SER A 17 -3.21 0.82 4.69
C SER A 17 -2.51 -0.41 5.30
N SER A 18 -2.37 -1.48 4.52
CA SER A 18 -1.65 -2.72 4.88
C SER A 18 -0.17 -2.52 5.22
N ASN A 19 0.45 -1.46 4.69
CA ASN A 19 1.84 -1.07 4.98
C ASN A 19 1.96 -0.06 6.13
N CYS A 20 0.85 0.18 6.86
CA CYS A 20 0.77 1.09 8.00
C CYS A 20 0.44 0.31 9.27
N VAL A 21 1.43 0.12 10.14
CA VAL A 21 1.27 -0.66 11.38
C VAL A 21 1.20 0.27 12.59
N VAL A 22 0.29 -0.03 13.51
CA VAL A 22 0.13 0.71 14.77
C VAL A 22 0.80 -0.06 15.92
N ASP A 23 1.68 0.59 16.68
CA ASP A 23 2.30 -0.04 17.86
C ASP A 23 1.44 0.10 19.13
N SER A 24 1.86 -0.53 20.24
CA SER A 24 1.12 -0.52 21.52
C SER A 24 0.92 0.87 22.14
N ARG A 25 1.63 1.89 21.65
CA ARG A 25 1.48 3.28 22.08
C ARG A 25 0.62 4.09 21.11
N TRP A 26 -0.12 3.43 20.22
CA TRP A 26 -0.98 4.05 19.22
C TRP A 26 -0.21 4.96 18.24
N VAL A 27 1.05 4.59 17.93
CA VAL A 27 1.87 5.32 16.96
C VAL A 27 1.86 4.61 15.62
N LEU A 28 1.45 5.31 14.57
CA LEU A 28 1.51 4.85 13.18
C LEU A 28 2.98 4.75 12.74
N LYS A 29 3.35 3.61 12.17
CA LYS A 29 4.63 3.36 11.53
C LYS A 29 4.39 2.88 10.11
N VAL A 30 5.19 3.41 9.20
CA VAL A 30 5.14 3.04 7.80
C VAL A 30 6.26 2.04 7.51
N THR A 31 5.92 0.89 6.93
CA THR A 31 6.83 -0.22 6.62
C THR A 31 7.16 -0.27 5.12
N ASP A 32 8.03 -1.19 4.67
CA ASP A 32 8.19 -1.54 3.24
C ASP A 32 8.61 -0.40 2.27
N TYR A 33 9.04 0.75 2.79
CA TYR A 33 9.62 1.82 1.98
C TYR A 33 11.04 1.47 1.49
N GLY A 34 11.44 2.02 0.34
CA GLY A 34 12.76 1.78 -0.27
C GLY A 34 12.90 0.43 -0.99
N LEU A 35 11.92 -0.49 -0.85
CA LEU A 35 11.91 -1.77 -1.55
C LEU A 35 11.84 -1.65 -3.08
N HIS A 36 11.21 -0.58 -3.58
CA HIS A 36 11.11 -0.33 -5.01
C HIS A 36 12.49 -0.26 -5.68
N GLU A 37 13.47 0.40 -5.06
CA GLU A 37 14.83 0.52 -5.59
C GLU A 37 15.57 -0.82 -5.63
N PHE A 38 15.32 -1.70 -4.65
CA PHE A 38 15.87 -3.05 -4.66
C PHE A 38 15.32 -3.91 -5.81
N THR A 39 14.09 -3.63 -6.26
CA THR A 39 13.44 -4.31 -7.39
C THR A 39 13.63 -3.62 -8.74
N ALA A 40 14.08 -2.35 -8.76
CA ALA A 40 14.18 -1.53 -9.98
C ALA A 40 15.19 -2.08 -11.00
N GLY A 41 16.12 -2.94 -10.57
CA GLY A 41 17.08 -3.64 -11.43
C GLY A 41 16.62 -5.03 -11.90
N GLU A 42 15.51 -5.57 -11.39
CA GLU A 42 14.93 -6.84 -11.84
C GLU A 42 14.13 -6.64 -13.13
N VAL A 43 14.81 -6.18 -14.16
CA VAL A 43 14.28 -6.17 -15.52
C VAL A 43 14.28 -7.62 -16.01
N HIS A 44 13.11 -8.26 -15.98
CA HIS A 44 12.81 -9.61 -16.48
C HIS A 44 13.26 -10.82 -15.64
N ALA A 45 13.19 -10.73 -14.31
CA ALA A 45 12.92 -11.91 -13.50
C ALA A 45 11.50 -11.82 -12.94
N THR A 46 10.49 -11.74 -13.81
CA THR A 46 9.13 -12.12 -13.41
C THR A 46 9.14 -13.62 -13.16
N GLY A 47 9.71 -14.04 -12.03
CA GLY A 47 9.56 -15.38 -11.52
C GLY A 47 8.08 -15.70 -11.45
N GLU A 48 7.74 -16.99 -11.48
CA GLU A 48 6.35 -17.46 -11.55
C GLU A 48 5.45 -16.86 -10.46
N TYR A 49 6.03 -16.28 -9.40
CA TYR A 49 5.34 -15.60 -8.31
C TYR A 49 4.81 -14.20 -8.63
N ALA A 50 5.34 -13.50 -9.65
CA ALA A 50 4.90 -12.14 -10.00
C ALA A 50 3.42 -12.09 -10.43
N LYS A 51 2.87 -13.20 -10.91
CA LYS A 51 1.44 -13.34 -11.25
C LYS A 51 0.53 -13.34 -10.03
N TYR A 52 1.00 -13.90 -8.90
CA TYR A 52 0.23 -13.89 -7.66
C TYR A 52 0.23 -12.50 -7.04
N ARG A 53 1.38 -11.81 -7.06
CA ARG A 53 1.46 -10.44 -6.57
C ARG A 53 0.49 -9.50 -7.30
N LYS A 54 0.41 -9.57 -8.63
CA LYS A 54 -0.55 -8.73 -9.38
C LYS A 54 -2.00 -9.07 -9.05
N LYS A 55 -2.30 -10.36 -8.92
CA LYS A 55 -3.63 -10.83 -8.56
C LYS A 55 -4.03 -10.37 -7.15
N GLU A 56 -3.10 -10.45 -6.19
CA GLU A 56 -3.28 -9.92 -4.83
C GLU A 56 -3.45 -8.39 -4.86
N GLU A 57 -2.66 -7.68 -5.67
CA GLU A 57 -2.79 -6.22 -5.82
C GLU A 57 -4.15 -5.82 -6.41
N GLU A 58 -4.67 -6.57 -7.39
CA GLU A 58 -6.00 -6.38 -7.98
C GLU A 58 -7.12 -6.73 -6.98
N GLU A 59 -7.01 -7.84 -6.25
CA GLU A 59 -7.98 -8.24 -5.21
C GLU A 59 -8.01 -7.22 -4.05
N GLU A 60 -6.86 -6.73 -3.61
CA GLU A 60 -6.79 -5.66 -2.58
C GLU A 60 -7.40 -4.34 -3.06
N GLU A 61 -7.24 -3.97 -4.33
CA GLU A 61 -7.85 -2.76 -4.89
C GLU A 61 -9.37 -2.90 -4.99
N GLU A 62 -9.88 -4.07 -5.39
CA GLU A 62 -11.32 -4.36 -5.39
C GLU A 62 -11.91 -4.31 -3.96
N GLU A 63 -11.23 -4.88 -2.96
CA GLU A 63 -11.68 -4.83 -1.56
C GLU A 63 -11.68 -3.39 -0.99
N GLU A 64 -10.67 -2.58 -1.28
CA GLU A 64 -10.62 -1.17 -0.85
C GLU A 64 -11.74 -0.34 -1.51
N GLU A 65 -12.04 -0.57 -2.79
CA GLU A 65 -13.16 0.10 -3.49
C GLU A 65 -14.52 -0.31 -2.91
N GLU A 66 -14.72 -1.60 -2.59
CA GLU A 66 -15.95 -2.08 -1.92
C GLU A 66 -16.13 -1.46 -0.52
N GLU A 67 -15.06 -1.36 0.28
CA GLU A 67 -15.12 -0.72 1.61
C GLU A 67 -15.46 0.78 1.50
N GLU A 68 -14.88 1.51 0.54
CA GLU A 68 -15.19 2.93 0.32
C GLU A 68 -16.66 3.13 -0.13
N GLU A 69 -17.18 2.28 -1.02
CA GLU A 69 -18.59 2.33 -1.44
C GLU A 69 -19.55 2.06 -0.27
N GLU A 70 -19.25 1.10 0.61
CA GLU A 70 -20.05 0.82 1.81
C GLU A 70 -20.05 2.00 2.79
N GLU A 71 -18.90 2.66 3.01
CA GLU A 71 -18.81 3.85 3.86
C GLU A 71 -19.65 5.02 3.30
N GLU A 72 -19.63 5.26 1.98
CA GLU A 72 -20.43 6.31 1.34
C GLU A 72 -21.94 6.06 1.48
N GLU A 73 -22.40 4.81 1.34
CA GLU A 73 -23.81 4.44 1.54
C GLU A 73 -24.25 4.63 3.01
N GLU A 74 -23.40 4.29 3.98
CA GLU A 74 -23.68 4.52 5.40
C GLU A 74 -23.83 6.02 5.73
N GLU A 75 -23.02 6.89 5.13
CA GLU A 75 -23.11 8.34 5.33
C GLU A 75 -24.38 8.94 4.72
N GLU A 76 -24.85 8.42 3.57
CA GLU A 76 -26.06 8.90 2.90
C GLU A 76 -27.34 8.48 3.64
N THR A 77 -27.34 7.29 4.26
CA THR A 77 -28.48 6.79 5.06
C THR A 77 -28.63 7.46 6.42
N HIS A 78 -27.58 8.11 6.94
CA HIS A 78 -27.58 8.82 8.21
C HIS A 78 -27.88 10.33 8.11
N HIS A 79 -28.18 10.85 6.90
CA HIS A 79 -28.67 12.21 6.65
C HIS A 79 -30.21 12.28 6.53
#